data_AF-A0A845RZX0-F1
#
_entry.id   AF-A0A845RZX0-F1
#
_cell.length_a   1.000
_cell.length_b   1.000
_cell.length_c   1.000
_cell.angle_alpha   90.00
_cell.angle_beta   90.00
_cell.angle_gamma   90.00
#
_symmetry.space_group_name_H-M   'P 1'
#
loop_
_entity.id
_entity.type
_entity.pdbx_description
1 polymer ?
#
loop_
_entity_poly.entity_id
_entity_poly.type
_entity_poly.pdbx_seq_one_letter_code
_entity_poly.pdbx_strand_id
1 'polypeptide(L)' 'MSDKFKKYAKQSLIEAAERKKKNNQTKKQKEINGPKGLEPTRYGDWETKGITYDF' A
#
# COMPACT_ATOMS: atom_id res chain seq x y z
N MET A 1 -20.66 -0.47 -15.54
CA MET A 1 -19.19 -0.46 -15.31
C MET A 1 -18.51 -0.46 -16.67
N SER A 2 -17.94 0.68 -17.08
CA SER A 2 -17.40 0.84 -18.44
C SER A 2 -16.32 -0.22 -18.75
N ASP A 3 -16.39 -0.89 -19.90
CA ASP A 3 -15.41 -1.89 -20.38
C ASP A 3 -13.97 -1.36 -20.38
N LYS A 4 -13.85 -0.03 -20.50
CA LYS A 4 -12.62 0.73 -20.32
C LYS A 4 -11.91 0.42 -19.01
N PHE A 5 -12.63 0.33 -17.88
CA PHE A 5 -12.06 0.00 -16.58
C PHE A 5 -11.58 -1.45 -16.49
N LYS A 6 -12.29 -2.39 -17.12
CA LYS A 6 -11.90 -3.81 -17.17
C LYS A 6 -10.61 -4.00 -17.97
N LYS A 7 -10.46 -3.25 -19.06
CA LYS A 7 -9.22 -3.21 -19.85
C LYS A 7 -8.05 -2.66 -19.02
N TYR A 8 -8.24 -1.53 -18.36
CA TYR A 8 -7.19 -0.93 -17.52
C TYR A 8 -6.79 -1.84 -16.35
N ALA A 9 -7.75 -2.47 -15.67
CA ALA A 9 -7.46 -3.40 -14.58
C ALA A 9 -6.56 -4.56 -15.04
N LYS A 10 -6.86 -5.15 -16.19
CA LYS A 10 -6.02 -6.23 -16.77
C LYS A 10 -4.62 -5.73 -17.12
N GLN A 11 -4.50 -4.55 -17.72
CA GLN A 11 -3.21 -3.96 -18.08
C GLN A 11 -2.36 -3.67 -16.84
N SER A 12 -2.94 -3.07 -15.80
CA SER A 12 -2.23 -2.75 -14.54
C SER A 12 -1.69 -3.99 -13.83
N LEU A 13 -2.45 -5.09 -13.82
CA LEU A 13 -2.02 -6.33 -13.18
C LEU A 13 -0.82 -6.96 -13.89
N ILE A 14 -0.82 -6.96 -15.22
CA ILE A 14 0.28 -7.50 -16.03
C ILE A 14 1.55 -6.68 -15.81
N GLU A 15 1.43 -5.36 -15.87
CA GLU A 15 2.54 -4.43 -15.67
C GLU A 15 3.17 -4.53 -14.26
N ALA A 16 2.34 -4.66 -13.22
CA ALA A 16 2.80 -4.85 -11.84
C ALA A 16 3.57 -6.17 -11.67
N ALA A 17 3.08 -7.26 -12.29
CA ALA A 17 3.74 -8.56 -12.25
C ALA A 17 5.09 -8.53 -12.97
N GLU A 18 5.18 -7.86 -14.11
CA GLU A 18 6.44 -7.67 -14.83
C GLU A 18 7.45 -6.83 -14.05
N ARG A 19 7.01 -5.73 -13.42
CA ARG A 19 7.85 -4.92 -12.53
C ARG A 19 8.39 -5.74 -11.36
N LYS A 20 7.53 -6.54 -10.71
CA LYS A 20 7.92 -7.39 -9.57
C LYS A 20 8.93 -8.47 -9.96
N LYS A 21 8.79 -9.06 -11.15
CA LYS A 21 9.72 -10.06 -11.69
C LYS A 21 11.07 -9.47 -12.08
N LYS A 22 11.09 -8.22 -12.60
CA LYS A 22 12.32 -7.51 -12.97
C LYS A 22 13.07 -6.93 -11.77
N ASN A 23 12.36 -6.65 -10.67
CA ASN A 23 12.95 -6.05 -9.49
C ASN A 23 13.58 -7.13 -8.60
N ASN A 24 14.89 -7.33 -8.75
CA ASN A 24 15.70 -8.06 -7.77
C ASN A 24 15.75 -7.21 -6.49
N GLN A 25 14.92 -7.57 -5.51
CA GLN A 25 14.80 -6.86 -4.24
C GLN A 25 16.17 -6.62 -3.62
N THR A 26 16.67 -5.39 -3.74
CA THR A 26 17.78 -4.92 -2.91
C THR A 26 17.25 -4.93 -1.48
N LYS A 27 17.87 -5.74 -0.62
CA LYS A 27 17.52 -5.81 0.80
C LYS A 27 17.71 -4.42 1.40
N LYS A 28 16.61 -3.68 1.58
CA LYS A 28 16.64 -2.40 2.28
C LYS A 28 17.08 -2.65 3.72
N GLN A 29 17.93 -1.77 4.24
CA GLN A 29 18.29 -1.79 5.65
C GLN A 29 17.03 -1.56 6.48
N LYS A 30 16.88 -2.34 7.55
CA LYS A 30 15.74 -2.21 8.45
C LYS A 30 15.94 -0.92 9.26
N GLU A 31 14.86 -0.15 9.41
CA GLU A 31 14.86 1.02 10.26
C GLU A 31 15.08 0.61 11.73
N ILE A 32 15.93 1.34 12.45
CA ILE A 32 16.23 1.10 13.87
C ILE A 32 15.60 2.25 14.66
N ASN A 33 14.75 1.91 15.62
CA ASN A 33 13.96 2.80 16.48
C ASN A 33 12.85 3.61 15.77
N GLY A 34 12.53 3.30 14.52
CA GLY A 34 11.30 3.76 13.86
C GLY A 34 10.07 2.92 14.25
N PRO A 35 8.85 3.41 13.98
CA PRO A 35 7.64 2.58 14.12
C PRO A 35 7.77 1.32 13.27
N LYS A 36 7.33 0.17 13.80
CA LYS A 36 7.52 -1.17 13.21
C LYS A 36 6.84 -1.36 11.83
N GLY A 37 6.13 -0.35 11.32
CA GLY A 37 5.40 -0.35 10.06
C GLY A 37 5.17 1.07 9.51
N LEU A 38 4.47 1.15 8.37
CA LEU A 38 3.96 2.42 7.83
C LEU A 38 3.16 3.14 8.93
N GLU A 39 3.33 4.47 9.06
CA GLU A 39 2.76 5.21 10.18
C GLU A 39 1.28 4.87 10.46
N PRO A 40 0.92 4.63 11.73
CA PRO A 40 -0.43 4.19 12.13
C PRO A 40 -1.53 5.22 11.81
N THR A 41 -1.18 6.49 11.66
CA THR A 41 -2.07 7.60 11.26
C THR A 41 -2.70 7.43 9.88
N ARG A 42 -2.35 6.38 9.13
CA ARG A 42 -2.80 6.19 7.75
C ARG A 42 -3.75 5.01 7.57
N TYR A 43 -3.87 4.08 8.53
CA TYR A 43 -4.66 2.84 8.38
C TYR A 43 -5.21 2.25 9.69
N GLY A 44 -5.79 3.06 10.58
CA GLY A 44 -6.47 2.52 11.77
C GLY A 44 -6.72 3.48 12.93
N ASP A 45 -6.27 4.73 12.86
CA ASP A 45 -6.56 5.72 13.89
C ASP A 45 -7.91 6.41 13.63
N TRP A 46 -9.03 5.70 13.81
CA TRP A 46 -10.29 6.43 14.08
C TRP A 46 -10.37 6.91 15.52
N GLU A 47 -9.43 6.45 16.35
CA GLU A 47 -9.21 6.95 17.70
C GLU A 47 -7.92 7.75 17.78
N THR A 48 -8.08 9.02 18.13
CA THR A 48 -6.97 9.85 18.61
C THR A 48 -7.25 10.22 20.06
N LYS A 49 -6.29 9.91 20.96
CA LYS A 49 -6.41 10.16 22.41
C LYS A 49 -7.65 9.53 23.06
N GLY A 50 -8.13 8.39 22.54
CA GLY A 50 -9.27 7.65 23.08
C GLY A 50 -10.65 8.17 22.68
N ILE A 51 -10.75 9.00 21.63
CA ILE A 51 -12.04 9.47 21.07
C ILE A 51 -12.20 8.91 19.66
N THR A 52 -13.26 8.14 19.44
CA THR A 52 -13.60 7.56 18.13
C THR A 52 -14.39 8.56 17.29
N TYR A 53 -13.94 8.83 16.06
CA TYR A 53 -14.59 9.74 15.10
C TYR A 53 -15.28 8.92 13.99
N ASP A 54 -16.58 9.12 13.79
CA ASP A 54 -17.43 8.36 12.85
C ASP A 54 -17.99 9.27 11.74
N PHE A 55 -17.52 9.08 10.50
CA PHE A 55 -17.94 9.79 9.26
C PHE A 55 -18.00 8.81 8.09
#